data_AF-A0A0E3YF38-F1
#
_entry.id   AF-A0A0E3YF38-F1
#
_cell.length_a   1.000
_cell.length_b   1.000
_cell.length_c   1.000
_cell.angle_alpha   90.00
_cell.angle_beta   90.00
_cell.angle_gamma   90.00
#
_symmetry.space_group_name_H-M   'P 1'
#
loop_
_entity.id
_entity.type
_entity.pdbx_description
1 polymer ?
#
loop_
_entity_poly.entity_id
_entity_poly.type
_entity_poly.pdbx_seq_one_letter_code
_entity_poly.pdbx_strand_id
1 'polypeptide(L)' 'MQYVYVGRNELVALIVGLVTGTLYSWLNLPIPAPNVLGGIFAIIFTYLGYLIVNLWRRSVTFGRPPAEVSARR' A
#
# COMPACT_ATOMS: atom_id res chain seq x y z
N MET A 1 -17.84 1.94 -3.37
CA MET A 1 -17.00 2.84 -2.56
C MET A 1 -15.73 2.09 -2.23
N GLN A 2 -14.57 2.61 -2.63
CA GLN A 2 -13.31 1.93 -2.42
C GLN A 2 -12.73 2.38 -1.08
N TYR A 3 -12.58 1.43 -0.16
CA TYR A 3 -12.08 1.70 1.18
C TYR A 3 -10.57 1.79 1.15
N VAL A 4 -10.05 2.98 1.40
CA VAL A 4 -8.64 3.18 1.67
C VAL A 4 -8.46 3.01 3.18
N TYR A 5 -7.76 1.95 3.54
CA TYR A 5 -7.48 1.63 4.93
C TYR A 5 -6.33 2.51 5.43
N VAL A 6 -6.55 3.15 6.58
CA VAL A 6 -5.52 3.83 7.34
C VAL A 6 -5.75 3.43 8.80
N GLY A 7 -4.83 2.66 9.35
CA GLY A 7 -4.94 2.07 10.67
C GLY A 7 -3.70 1.29 11.08
N ARG A 8 -3.89 0.22 11.88
CA ARG A 8 -2.79 -0.58 12.44
C ARG A 8 -2.00 -1.35 11.39
N ASN A 9 -2.66 -1.77 10.31
CA ASN A 9 -2.07 -2.64 9.31
C ASN A 9 -1.00 -1.91 8.50
N GLU A 10 -1.18 -0.62 8.24
CA GLU A 10 -0.28 0.23 7.49
C GLU A 10 1.00 0.50 8.30
N LEU A 11 0.87 0.75 9.60
CA LEU A 11 2.01 0.85 10.51
C LEU A 11 2.82 -0.46 10.57
N VAL A 12 2.13 -1.61 10.65
CA VAL A 12 2.80 -2.91 10.60
C VAL A 12 3.46 -3.12 9.24
N ALA A 13 2.81 -2.76 8.13
CA ALA A 13 3.37 -2.88 6.79
C ALA A 13 4.62 -2.00 6.59
N LEU A 14 4.64 -0.79 7.16
CA LEU A 14 5.83 0.07 7.17
C LEU A 14 6.99 -0.57 7.92
N ILE A 15 6.72 -1.12 9.11
CA ILE A 15 7.74 -1.80 9.92
C ILE A 15 8.25 -3.05 9.20
N VAL A 16 7.35 -3.87 8.66
CA VAL A 16 7.72 -5.08 7.90
C VAL A 16 8.55 -4.71 6.68
N GLY A 17 8.14 -3.70 5.89
CA GLY A 17 8.91 -3.24 4.74
C GLY A 17 10.31 -2.76 5.10
N LEU A 18 10.44 -2.03 6.21
CA LEU A 18 11.74 -1.60 6.73
C LEU A 18 12.60 -2.79 7.15
N VAL A 19 12.05 -3.71 7.96
CA VAL A 19 12.79 -4.89 8.45
C VAL A 19 13.20 -5.81 7.31
N THR A 20 12.29 -6.12 6.37
CA THR A 20 12.59 -6.97 5.22
C THR A 20 13.63 -6.31 4.30
N GLY A 21 13.53 -5.01 4.04
CA GLY A 21 14.51 -4.26 3.25
C GLY A 21 15.90 -4.29 3.89
N THR A 22 16.00 -4.00 5.19
CA THR A 22 17.26 -4.05 5.95
C THR A 22 17.84 -5.46 5.97
N LEU A 23 17.01 -6.48 6.23
CA LEU A 23 17.46 -7.88 6.33
C LEU A 23 18.02 -8.40 5.00
N TYR A 24 17.32 -8.15 3.89
CA TYR A 24 17.77 -8.60 2.57
C TYR A 24 19.05 -7.86 2.13
N SER A 25 19.14 -6.56 2.42
CA SER A 25 20.35 -5.79 2.16
C SER A 25 21.53 -6.27 3.02
N TRP A 26 21.28 -6.66 4.27
CA TRP A 26 22.32 -7.13 5.18
C TRP A 26 22.84 -8.52 4.81
N LEU A 27 21.95 -9.41 4.36
CA LEU A 27 22.28 -10.75 3.89
C LEU A 27 22.77 -10.80 2.44
N ASN A 28 22.88 -9.64 1.75
CA ASN A 28 23.20 -9.53 0.32
C ASN A 28 22.31 -10.43 -0.58
N LEU A 29 21.05 -10.61 -0.17
CA LEU A 29 20.06 -11.37 -0.94
C LEU A 29 19.51 -10.50 -2.07
N PRO A 30 19.14 -11.09 -3.22
CA PRO A 30 18.41 -10.36 -4.25
C PRO A 30 17.11 -9.82 -3.66
N ILE A 31 17.00 -8.50 -3.58
CA ILE A 31 15.82 -7.83 -3.05
C ILE A 31 14.65 -8.05 -4.02
N PRO A 32 13.47 -8.46 -3.52
CA PRO A 32 12.28 -8.68 -4.36
C PRO A 32 11.67 -7.38 -4.91
N ALA A 33 12.13 -6.21 -4.45
CA ALA A 33 11.66 -4.90 -4.87
C ALA A 33 12.62 -4.23 -5.87
N PRO A 34 12.13 -3.28 -6.70
CA PRO A 34 12.97 -2.51 -7.60
C PRO A 34 14.03 -1.75 -6.79
N ASN A 35 15.30 -2.04 -7.04
CA ASN A 35 16.43 -1.40 -6.37
C ASN A 35 16.83 -0.06 -7.00
N VAL A 36 16.16 0.34 -8.08
CA VAL A 36 16.37 1.61 -8.79
C VAL A 36 15.34 2.65 -8.35
N LEU A 37 15.81 3.88 -8.14
CA LEU A 37 14.96 5.03 -7.78
C LEU A 37 13.77 5.19 -8.73
N GLY A 38 13.96 4.99 -10.03
CA GLY A 38 12.90 5.08 -11.03
C GLY A 38 11.74 4.09 -10.80
N GLY A 39 12.05 2.87 -10.35
CA GLY A 39 11.03 1.86 -10.05
C GLY A 39 10.22 2.20 -8.80
N ILE A 40 10.88 2.74 -7.78
CA ILE A 40 10.21 3.23 -6.56
C ILE A 40 9.28 4.40 -6.89
N PHE A 41 9.75 5.37 -7.69
CA PHE A 41 8.92 6.48 -8.14
C PHE A 41 7.72 6.00 -8.97
N ALA A 42 7.90 5.02 -9.86
CA ALA A 42 6.80 4.46 -10.64
C ALA A 42 5.69 3.90 -9.74
N ILE A 43 6.03 3.18 -8.66
CA ILE A 43 5.05 2.65 -7.69
C ILE A 43 4.31 3.79 -6.97
N ILE A 44 5.04 4.78 -6.46
CA ILE A 44 4.47 5.92 -5.74
C ILE A 44 3.49 6.70 -6.63
N PHE A 45 3.90 7.06 -7.84
CA PHE A 45 3.09 7.85 -8.77
C PHE A 45 1.91 7.05 -9.35
N THR A 46 2.05 5.73 -9.52
CA THR A 46 0.93 4.86 -9.91
C THR A 46 -0.17 4.86 -8.85
N TYR A 47 0.20 4.74 -7.57
CA TYR A 47 -0.76 4.82 -6.46
C TYR A 47 -1.39 6.23 -6.37
N LEU A 48 -0.60 7.28 -6.57
CA LEU A 48 -1.06 8.67 -6.61
C LEU A 48 -2.07 8.91 -7.73
N GLY A 49 -1.79 8.43 -8.95
CA GLY A 49 -2.71 8.51 -10.08
C GLY A 49 -4.02 7.77 -9.81
N TYR A 50 -3.93 6.58 -9.21
CA TYR A 50 -5.11 5.83 -8.75
C TYR A 50 -5.95 6.64 -7.75
N LEU A 51 -5.32 7.29 -6.76
CA LEU A 51 -6.02 8.14 -5.80
C LEU A 51 -6.68 9.35 -6.46
N ILE A 52 -6.00 10.02 -7.41
CA ILE A 52 -6.55 11.17 -8.15
C ILE A 52 -7.82 10.76 -8.91
N VAL A 53 -7.79 9.63 -9.63
CA VAL A 53 -8.95 9.13 -10.37
C VAL A 53 -10.09 8.77 -9.41
N ASN A 54 -9.78 8.15 -8.29
CA ASN A 54 -10.79 7.77 -7.30
C ASN A 54 -11.42 8.98 -6.59
N LEU A 55 -10.62 10.01 -6.34
CA LEU A 55 -11.07 11.28 -5.80
C LEU A 55 -11.97 12.01 -6.80
N TRP A 56 -11.57 12.05 -8.08
CA TRP A 56 -12.38 12.60 -9.16
C TRP A 56 -13.74 11.89 -9.27
N ARG A 57 -13.75 10.56 -9.11
CA ARG A 57 -14.98 9.74 -9.10
C ARG A 57 -15.80 9.88 -7.81
N ARG A 58 -15.44 10.77 -6.86
CA ARG A 58 -16.06 10.93 -5.53
C ARG A 58 -16.36 9.60 -4.83
N SER A 59 -15.51 8.60 -5.04
CA SER A 59 -15.76 7.20 -4.64
C SER A 59 -14.83 6.71 -3.54
N VAL A 60 -14.07 7.62 -2.93
CA VAL A 60 -13.11 7.32 -1.85
C VAL A 60 -13.81 7.48 -0.51
N THR A 61 -13.90 6.39 0.23
CA THR A 61 -14.32 6.43 1.63
C THR A 61 -13.14 5.93 2.43
N PHE A 62 -12.51 6.82 3.19
CA PHE A 62 -11.48 6.44 4.15
C PHE A 62 -12.18 5.81 5.35
N GLY A 63 -11.97 4.51 5.61
CA GLY A 63 -12.66 3.80 6.69
C GLY A 63 -12.72 2.29 6.53
N ARG A 64 -13.21 1.58 7.54
CA ARG A 64 -13.51 0.14 7.44
C ARG A 64 -14.80 -0.05 6.64
N PRO A 65 -14.90 -1.08 5.78
CA PRO A 65 -16.17 -1.45 5.17
C PRO A 65 -17.21 -1.78 6.26
N PRO A 66 -18.48 -1.38 6.09
CA PRO A 66 -19.54 -1.72 7.01
C PRO A 66 -19.64 -3.25 7.11
N ALA A 67 -19.75 -3.75 8.35
CA ALA A 67 -19.68 -5.18 8.70
C ALA A 67 -20.71 -6.07 7.98
N GLU A 68 -21.74 -5.47 7.39
CA GLU A 68 -22.82 -6.14 6.67
C GLU A 68 -22.35 -6.92 5.42
N VAL A 69 -21.22 -6.52 4.80
CA VAL A 69 -20.69 -7.18 3.59
C VAL A 69 -19.87 -8.43 3.93
N SER A 70 -19.30 -8.51 5.14
CA SER A 70 -18.55 -9.69 5.61
C SER A 70 -19.46 -10.84 6.06
N ALA A 71 -20.73 -10.57 6.36
CA ALA A 71 -21.69 -11.58 6.79
C ALA A 71 -22.42 -12.30 5.62
N ARG A 72 -22.18 -11.89 4.36
CA ARG A 72 -22.82 -12.45 3.16
C ARG A 72 -21.84 -13.15 2.19
N ARG A 73 -20.62 -13.47 2.62
CA ARG A 73 -19.65 -14.26 1.83
C ARG A 73 -19.19 -15.49 2.59
#